data_AF-A0A960GWU8-F1
#
_entry.id   AF-A0A960GWU8-F1
#
_cell.length_a   1.000
_cell.length_b   1.000
_cell.length_c   1.000
_cell.angle_alpha   90.00
_cell.angle_beta   90.00
_cell.angle_gamma   90.00
#
_symmetry.space_group_name_H-M   'P 1'
#
loop_
_entity.id
_entity.type
_entity.pdbx_description
1 polymer ?
#
loop_
_entity_poly.entity_id
_entity_poly.type
_entity_poly.pdbx_seq_one_letter_code
_entity_poly.pdbx_strand_id
1 'polypeptide(L)'
;MIVRPGGQLPSSSVTETRANYRTARLVAVVAGLLGTALAVLTPLLPVTQTTAQLNWPQNGVLNSVTAPLISYVATDLDISVPCRAAAGLDGPGKTVLLSTVPKQAPKAVDRGLLIQRANDDLVVVVRNTPVAVAPLSQVLSPACQRLTFVAHADEVTAEFVGLTKGADSDDPGAALKGRRGGYDFRPQIVGVFTDLSGPAPDGLSFSATIDTRYSSAPTVLKMVAMVLGVVLTVVALIALHVLDTADGMRHRRFLPSRWWSLTGLDALVLAVLVWWHFVGANTSDDGYILTMARVSEHAGYMANYYRWFGTPEAPFGWYYDLLALWAHVTTASIWM
;
A
#
# COMPACT_ATOMS: atom_id res chain seq x y z
N MET A 1 71.35 0.49 36.64
CA MET A 1 70.31 1.53 36.69
C MET A 1 70.35 2.26 35.35
N ILE A 2 69.52 1.87 34.38
CA ILE A 2 69.47 2.48 33.04
C ILE A 2 68.10 3.13 32.90
N VAL A 3 68.06 4.45 32.96
CA VAL A 3 66.85 5.26 32.77
C VAL A 3 66.63 5.43 31.27
N ARG A 4 65.50 4.93 30.75
CA ARG A 4 65.07 5.18 29.36
C ARG A 4 64.57 6.63 29.25
N PRO A 5 64.98 7.41 28.22
CA PRO A 5 64.42 8.73 27.99
C PRO A 5 62.96 8.60 27.54
N GLY A 6 62.07 9.34 28.20
CA GLY A 6 60.65 9.42 27.84
C GLY A 6 60.49 9.96 26.42
N GLY A 7 59.72 9.24 25.60
CA GLY A 7 59.37 9.68 24.25
C GLY A 7 58.63 11.02 24.31
N GLN A 8 59.16 12.01 23.61
CA GLN A 8 58.48 13.27 23.33
C GLN A 8 57.19 12.97 22.56
N LEU A 9 56.07 13.47 23.08
CA LEU A 9 54.81 13.52 22.34
C LEU A 9 55.00 14.49 21.16
N PRO A 10 54.53 14.16 19.95
CA PRO A 10 54.62 15.08 18.82
C PRO A 10 53.81 16.35 19.14
N SER A 11 54.48 17.51 19.28
CA SER A 11 53.79 18.79 19.44
C SER A 11 53.38 19.29 18.06
N SER A 12 52.08 19.30 17.76
CA SER A 12 51.58 20.05 16.61
C SER A 12 51.73 21.55 16.88
N SER A 13 52.07 22.32 15.85
CA SER A 13 52.19 23.77 15.99
C SER A 13 50.80 24.40 16.25
N VAL A 14 50.74 25.47 17.04
CA VAL A 14 49.48 26.20 17.33
C VAL A 14 48.74 26.61 16.05
N THR A 15 49.49 26.91 14.99
CA THR A 15 48.98 27.27 13.66
C THR A 15 48.27 26.11 12.97
N GLU A 16 48.82 24.90 13.07
CA GLU A 16 48.27 23.66 12.51
C GLU A 16 46.99 23.23 13.23
N THR A 17 47.00 23.33 14.57
CA THR A 17 45.81 23.11 15.40
C THR A 17 44.68 24.09 15.06
N ARG A 18 44.99 25.39 14.89
CA ARG A 18 44.00 26.41 14.49
C ARG A 18 43.46 26.19 13.07
N ALA A 19 44.30 25.76 12.13
CA ALA A 19 43.89 25.43 10.77
C ALA A 19 42.94 24.22 10.74
N ASN A 20 43.23 23.17 11.50
CA ASN A 20 42.39 21.98 11.59
C ASN A 20 41.00 22.27 12.17
N TYR A 21 40.90 23.10 13.22
CA TYR A 21 39.60 23.52 13.77
C TYR A 21 38.81 24.41 12.80
N ARG A 22 39.48 25.27 12.03
CA ARG A 22 38.81 26.08 11.00
C ARG A 22 38.21 25.20 9.90
N THR A 23 38.93 24.16 9.47
CA THR A 23 38.45 23.18 8.48
C THR A 23 37.29 22.37 9.04
N ALA A 24 37.40 21.84 10.27
CA ALA A 24 36.31 21.12 10.93
C ALA A 24 35.04 21.97 11.04
N ARG A 25 35.17 23.25 11.40
CA ARG A 25 34.04 24.19 11.46
C ARG A 25 33.37 24.39 10.10
N LEU A 26 34.15 24.54 9.03
CA LEU A 26 33.60 24.67 7.67
C LEU A 26 32.86 23.39 7.26
N VAL A 27 33.47 22.22 7.48
CA VAL A 27 32.88 20.92 7.16
C VAL A 27 31.57 20.72 7.93
N ALA A 28 31.55 21.00 9.24
CA ALA A 28 30.34 20.87 10.06
C ALA A 28 29.18 21.72 9.52
N VAL A 29 29.44 22.98 9.15
CA VAL A 29 28.42 23.88 8.60
C VAL A 29 27.93 23.40 7.23
N VAL A 30 28.85 23.12 6.30
CA VAL A 30 28.47 22.73 4.93
C VAL A 30 27.77 21.37 4.92
N ALA A 31 28.34 20.36 5.58
CA ALA A 31 27.74 19.03 5.63
C ALA A 31 26.42 19.04 6.42
N GLY A 32 26.32 19.80 7.51
CA GLY A 32 25.09 19.93 8.29
C GLY A 32 23.96 20.60 7.51
N LEU A 33 24.24 21.71 6.81
CA LEU A 33 23.25 22.40 5.98
C LEU A 33 22.81 21.54 4.78
N LEU A 34 23.75 20.92 4.07
CA LEU A 34 23.43 20.04 2.95
C LEU A 34 22.68 18.78 3.39
N GLY A 35 23.09 18.14 4.49
CA GLY A 35 22.39 17.00 5.07
C GLY A 35 20.97 17.34 5.48
N THR A 36 20.77 18.50 6.13
CA THR A 36 19.44 19.02 6.50
C THR A 36 18.59 19.27 5.26
N ALA A 37 19.13 19.94 4.25
CA ALA A 37 18.41 20.21 3.01
C ALA A 37 17.97 18.93 2.30
N LEU A 38 18.86 17.93 2.18
CA LEU A 38 18.53 16.63 1.57
C LEU A 38 17.46 15.88 2.38
N ALA A 39 17.53 15.89 3.71
CA ALA A 39 16.53 15.27 4.56
C ALA A 39 15.14 15.91 4.38
N VAL A 40 15.07 17.25 4.33
CA VAL A 40 13.83 18.00 4.12
C VAL A 40 13.27 17.78 2.70
N LEU A 41 14.13 17.68 1.69
CA LEU A 41 13.71 17.47 0.30
C LEU A 41 13.30 16.01 0.02
N THR A 42 13.79 15.04 0.80
CA THR A 42 13.58 13.61 0.56
C THR A 42 12.11 13.22 0.38
N PRO A 43 11.14 13.67 1.19
CA PRO A 43 9.72 13.34 1.00
C PRO A 43 9.13 13.83 -0.33
N LEU A 44 9.70 14.90 -0.92
CA LEU A 44 9.24 15.51 -2.17
C LEU A 44 9.89 14.90 -3.42
N LEU A 45 10.94 14.09 -3.25
CA LEU A 45 11.64 13.45 -4.35
C LEU A 45 10.81 12.28 -4.95
N PRO A 46 10.90 12.08 -6.27
CA PRO A 46 10.04 11.15 -7.00
C PRO A 46 10.27 9.69 -6.60
N VAL A 47 9.20 8.90 -6.75
CA VAL A 47 9.17 7.45 -6.58
C VAL A 47 8.66 6.79 -7.86
N THR A 48 8.95 5.52 -8.04
CA THR A 48 8.42 4.70 -9.14
C THR A 48 7.33 3.80 -8.57
N GLN A 49 6.08 4.02 -9.00
CA GLN A 49 4.94 3.17 -8.63
C GLN A 49 4.77 2.03 -9.62
N THR A 50 4.49 0.83 -9.12
CA THR A 50 4.11 -0.32 -9.97
C THR A 50 2.60 -0.36 -10.11
N THR A 51 2.09 -0.05 -11.30
CA THR A 51 0.65 -0.04 -11.58
C THR A 51 0.12 -1.43 -11.96
N ALA A 52 -1.07 -1.77 -11.51
CA ALA A 52 -1.75 -3.03 -11.86
C ALA A 52 -3.17 -2.77 -12.37
N GLN A 53 -3.59 -3.56 -13.36
CA GLN A 53 -4.94 -3.53 -13.92
C GLN A 53 -5.51 -4.95 -13.96
N LEU A 54 -6.79 -5.07 -13.61
CA LEU A 54 -7.56 -6.31 -13.74
C LEU A 54 -8.36 -6.25 -15.04
N ASN A 55 -7.97 -7.11 -15.99
CA ASN A 55 -8.64 -7.27 -17.27
C ASN A 55 -9.41 -8.59 -17.32
N TRP A 56 -10.65 -8.53 -17.77
CA TRP A 56 -11.51 -9.69 -18.04
C TRP A 56 -12.32 -9.42 -19.31
N PRO A 57 -12.60 -10.41 -20.17
CA PRO A 57 -12.30 -11.85 -20.04
C PRO A 57 -10.83 -12.22 -20.30
N GLN A 58 -10.40 -13.37 -19.76
CA GLN A 58 -9.06 -13.94 -19.96
C GLN A 58 -9.13 -15.16 -20.89
N ASN A 59 -8.14 -15.33 -21.76
CA ASN A 59 -8.04 -16.46 -22.69
C ASN A 59 -9.27 -16.64 -23.62
N GLY A 60 -10.01 -15.56 -23.88
CA GLY A 60 -11.18 -15.59 -24.78
C GLY A 60 -12.37 -16.42 -24.26
N VAL A 61 -12.43 -16.72 -22.97
CA VAL A 61 -13.48 -17.54 -22.37
C VAL A 61 -14.18 -16.82 -21.23
N LEU A 62 -15.49 -17.06 -21.10
CA LEU A 62 -16.33 -16.57 -20.01
C LEU A 62 -16.13 -17.44 -18.77
N ASN A 63 -15.02 -17.20 -18.07
CA ASN A 63 -14.74 -17.81 -16.77
C ASN A 63 -14.69 -16.74 -15.69
N SER A 64 -15.25 -17.07 -14.53
CA SER A 64 -15.13 -16.20 -13.36
C SER A 64 -13.69 -16.18 -12.84
N VAL A 65 -13.22 -15.02 -12.38
CA VAL A 65 -11.87 -14.83 -11.82
C VAL A 65 -11.96 -14.20 -10.44
N THR A 66 -11.09 -14.62 -9.52
CA THR A 66 -11.01 -14.05 -8.17
C THR A 66 -9.87 -13.07 -8.07
N ALA A 67 -10.17 -11.86 -7.60
CA ALA A 67 -9.21 -10.79 -7.40
C ALA A 67 -9.67 -9.93 -6.21
N PRO A 68 -9.50 -10.41 -4.96
CA PRO A 68 -9.87 -9.66 -3.77
C PRO A 68 -8.95 -8.46 -3.56
N LEU A 69 -9.48 -7.25 -3.74
CA LEU A 69 -8.73 -6.01 -3.51
C LEU A 69 -8.73 -5.68 -2.01
N ILE A 70 -7.53 -5.54 -1.43
CA ILE A 70 -7.35 -5.08 -0.04
C ILE A 70 -7.89 -3.65 0.16
N SER A 71 -7.78 -2.80 -0.87
CA SER A 71 -8.32 -1.43 -0.90
C SER A 71 -9.84 -1.37 -1.10
N TYR A 72 -10.49 -2.53 -1.24
CA TYR A 72 -11.91 -2.76 -1.57
C TYR A 72 -12.35 -2.26 -2.95
N VAL A 73 -11.94 -1.06 -3.36
CA VAL A 73 -12.34 -0.43 -4.62
C VAL A 73 -11.13 -0.21 -5.53
N ALA A 74 -11.38 -0.22 -6.84
CA ALA A 74 -10.42 0.25 -7.84
C ALA A 74 -10.42 1.79 -7.91
N THR A 75 -9.35 2.36 -8.45
CA THR A 75 -9.28 3.81 -8.74
C THR A 75 -10.20 4.20 -9.89
N ASP A 76 -10.28 3.30 -10.87
CA ASP A 76 -11.08 3.44 -12.08
C ASP A 76 -11.65 2.07 -12.49
N LEU A 77 -12.84 2.05 -13.08
CA LEU A 77 -13.49 0.85 -13.59
C LEU A 77 -14.28 1.18 -14.87
N ASP A 78 -13.94 0.50 -15.96
CA ASP A 78 -14.63 0.56 -17.24
C ASP A 78 -15.12 -0.85 -17.64
N ILE A 79 -16.38 -0.94 -18.03
CA ILE A 79 -17.02 -2.17 -18.48
C ILE A 79 -17.76 -1.90 -19.77
N SER A 80 -17.54 -2.75 -20.77
CA SER A 80 -18.32 -2.82 -22.00
C SER A 80 -18.86 -4.22 -22.20
N VAL A 81 -20.16 -4.34 -22.37
CA VAL A 81 -20.84 -5.63 -22.58
C VAL A 81 -21.71 -5.54 -23.82
N PRO A 82 -21.44 -6.31 -24.89
CA PRO A 82 -22.32 -6.37 -26.05
C PRO A 82 -23.73 -6.81 -25.63
N CYS A 83 -24.79 -6.14 -26.07
CA CYS A 83 -26.13 -6.45 -25.56
C CYS A 83 -26.56 -7.90 -25.88
N ARG A 84 -26.07 -8.46 -26.98
CA ARG A 84 -26.28 -9.87 -27.37
C ARG A 84 -25.77 -10.87 -26.32
N ALA A 85 -24.80 -10.50 -25.48
CA ALA A 85 -24.31 -11.36 -24.41
C ALA A 85 -25.42 -11.69 -23.39
N ALA A 86 -26.41 -10.81 -23.23
CA ALA A 86 -27.54 -11.03 -22.32
C ALA A 86 -28.40 -12.24 -22.72
N ALA A 87 -28.35 -12.71 -23.98
CA ALA A 87 -29.06 -13.90 -24.43
C ALA A 87 -28.63 -15.17 -23.67
N GLY A 88 -27.40 -15.18 -23.14
CA GLY A 88 -26.90 -16.29 -22.33
C GLY A 88 -27.60 -16.46 -20.97
N LEU A 89 -28.43 -15.49 -20.56
CA LEU A 89 -29.19 -15.51 -19.29
C LEU A 89 -30.55 -16.22 -19.40
N ASP A 90 -30.92 -16.76 -20.56
CA ASP A 90 -32.18 -17.49 -20.74
C ASP A 90 -32.17 -18.93 -20.19
N GLY A 91 -31.11 -19.32 -19.48
CA GLY A 91 -30.98 -20.63 -18.85
C GLY A 91 -31.46 -20.66 -17.38
N PRO A 92 -31.93 -21.82 -16.87
CA PRO A 92 -32.31 -21.98 -15.47
C PRO A 92 -31.15 -21.61 -14.53
N GLY A 93 -31.41 -20.73 -13.55
CA GLY A 93 -30.43 -20.33 -12.53
C GLY A 93 -29.37 -19.33 -12.98
N LYS A 94 -29.35 -18.93 -14.26
CA LYS A 94 -28.46 -17.89 -14.80
C LYS A 94 -29.11 -16.53 -14.63
N THR A 95 -28.60 -15.75 -13.69
CA THR A 95 -29.17 -14.44 -13.34
C THR A 95 -28.17 -13.32 -13.49
N VAL A 96 -26.87 -13.59 -13.46
CA VAL A 96 -25.82 -12.58 -13.46
C VAL A 96 -25.03 -12.63 -14.76
N LEU A 97 -25.04 -11.52 -15.48
CA LEU A 97 -24.22 -11.29 -16.66
C LEU A 97 -22.77 -11.03 -16.25
N LEU A 98 -22.60 -10.13 -15.28
CA LEU A 98 -21.32 -9.74 -14.71
C LEU A 98 -21.56 -9.21 -13.30
N SER A 99 -20.70 -9.59 -12.35
CA SER A 99 -20.71 -9.06 -11.00
C SER A 99 -19.30 -8.92 -10.45
N THR A 100 -19.06 -7.91 -9.60
CA THR A 100 -17.78 -7.75 -8.89
C THR A 100 -17.71 -8.55 -7.58
N VAL A 101 -18.81 -9.20 -7.22
CA VAL A 101 -18.99 -10.01 -5.99
C VAL A 101 -19.79 -11.29 -6.28
N PRO A 102 -19.60 -12.39 -5.55
CA PRO A 102 -20.45 -13.58 -5.71
C PRO A 102 -21.91 -13.25 -5.36
N LYS A 103 -22.85 -13.58 -6.26
CA LYS A 103 -24.28 -13.25 -6.11
C LYS A 103 -24.95 -13.89 -4.89
N GLN A 104 -24.37 -14.98 -4.38
CA GLN A 104 -24.86 -15.72 -3.22
C GLN A 104 -24.45 -15.06 -1.89
N ALA A 105 -23.54 -14.07 -1.92
CA ALA A 105 -23.08 -13.41 -0.71
C ALA A 105 -24.20 -12.53 -0.12
N PRO A 106 -24.48 -12.59 1.20
CA PRO A 106 -25.61 -11.87 1.81
C PRO A 106 -25.60 -10.36 1.59
N LYS A 107 -24.42 -9.74 1.43
CA LYS A 107 -24.24 -8.30 1.21
C LYS A 107 -23.75 -7.96 -0.21
N ALA A 108 -23.94 -8.86 -1.17
CA ALA A 108 -23.48 -8.66 -2.55
C ALA A 108 -24.04 -7.36 -3.13
N VAL A 109 -25.36 -7.20 -3.07
CA VAL A 109 -26.07 -6.03 -3.61
C VAL A 109 -25.65 -4.73 -2.92
N ASP A 110 -25.40 -4.77 -1.61
CA ASP A 110 -25.04 -3.59 -0.81
C ASP A 110 -23.63 -3.06 -1.09
N ARG A 111 -22.74 -3.89 -1.63
CA ARG A 111 -21.30 -3.60 -1.69
C ARG A 111 -20.73 -3.58 -3.11
N GLY A 112 -21.18 -4.48 -3.97
CA GLY A 112 -20.61 -4.65 -5.31
C GLY A 112 -21.39 -3.96 -6.41
N LEU A 113 -20.99 -4.28 -7.64
CA LEU A 113 -21.73 -4.06 -8.87
C LEU A 113 -22.32 -5.40 -9.30
N LEU A 114 -23.61 -5.41 -9.65
CA LEU A 114 -24.29 -6.54 -10.27
C LEU A 114 -24.99 -6.06 -11.54
N ILE A 115 -24.64 -6.67 -12.67
CA ILE A 115 -25.39 -6.59 -13.92
C ILE A 115 -26.17 -7.90 -14.01
N GLN A 116 -27.46 -7.85 -13.70
CA GLN A 116 -28.26 -9.06 -13.50
C GLN A 116 -29.66 -8.94 -14.08
N ARG A 117 -30.20 -10.08 -14.49
CA ARG A 117 -31.60 -10.23 -14.85
C ARG A 117 -32.44 -10.24 -13.56
N ALA A 118 -33.41 -9.34 -13.48
CA ALA A 118 -34.45 -9.34 -12.48
C ALA A 118 -35.80 -9.40 -13.21
N ASN A 119 -36.47 -10.57 -13.14
CA ASN A 119 -37.66 -10.86 -13.94
C ASN A 119 -37.38 -10.69 -15.45
N ASP A 120 -38.06 -9.76 -16.11
CA ASP A 120 -37.92 -9.46 -17.53
C ASP A 120 -37.02 -8.25 -17.82
N ASP A 121 -36.36 -7.69 -16.80
CA ASP A 121 -35.46 -6.55 -16.93
C ASP A 121 -33.99 -6.95 -16.71
N LEU A 122 -33.09 -6.29 -17.44
CA LEU A 122 -31.67 -6.28 -17.15
C LEU A 122 -31.36 -5.03 -16.32
N VAL A 123 -30.88 -5.24 -15.09
CA VAL A 123 -30.67 -4.21 -14.09
C VAL A 123 -29.18 -4.08 -13.80
N VAL A 124 -28.69 -2.83 -13.85
CA VAL A 124 -27.35 -2.47 -13.40
C VAL A 124 -27.46 -1.84 -12.02
N VAL A 125 -27.06 -2.58 -10.98
CA VAL A 125 -27.12 -2.13 -9.58
C VAL A 125 -25.72 -1.99 -9.02
N VAL A 126 -25.46 -0.86 -8.38
CA VAL A 126 -24.21 -0.60 -7.66
C VAL A 126 -24.54 -0.17 -6.26
N ARG A 127 -24.00 -0.87 -5.26
CA ARG A 127 -24.19 -0.54 -3.82
C ARG A 127 -25.67 -0.27 -3.46
N ASN A 128 -26.53 -1.23 -3.83
CA ASN A 128 -27.99 -1.22 -3.62
C ASN A 128 -28.74 -0.07 -4.30
N THR A 129 -28.11 0.60 -5.27
CA THR A 129 -28.72 1.68 -6.04
C THR A 129 -28.79 1.28 -7.52
N PRO A 130 -29.99 1.18 -8.12
CA PRO A 130 -30.10 0.95 -9.56
C PRO A 130 -29.58 2.17 -10.32
N VAL A 131 -28.67 1.95 -11.26
CA VAL A 131 -28.10 2.99 -12.12
C VAL A 131 -28.86 3.03 -13.44
N ALA A 132 -29.00 1.90 -14.12
CA ALA A 132 -29.78 1.78 -15.36
C ALA A 132 -30.58 0.47 -15.38
N VAL A 133 -31.74 0.51 -16.03
CA VAL A 133 -32.68 -0.62 -16.17
C VAL A 133 -33.23 -0.61 -17.59
N ALA A 134 -33.29 -1.78 -18.23
CA ALA A 134 -33.87 -1.94 -19.56
C ALA A 134 -34.61 -3.29 -19.66
N PRO A 135 -35.79 -3.34 -20.32
CA PRO A 135 -36.45 -4.61 -20.60
C PRO A 135 -35.54 -5.52 -21.45
N LEU A 136 -35.43 -6.78 -21.07
CA LEU A 136 -34.56 -7.75 -21.75
C LEU A 136 -34.92 -7.89 -23.24
N SER A 137 -36.20 -7.77 -23.58
CA SER A 137 -36.67 -7.74 -24.98
C SER A 137 -36.09 -6.58 -25.79
N GLN A 138 -35.90 -5.41 -25.18
CA GLN A 138 -35.25 -4.26 -25.81
C GLN A 138 -33.73 -4.43 -25.86
N VAL A 139 -33.13 -4.97 -24.79
CA VAL A 139 -31.69 -5.28 -24.75
C VAL A 139 -31.31 -6.29 -25.84
N LEU A 140 -32.14 -7.28 -26.10
CA LEU A 140 -31.90 -8.27 -27.15
C LEU A 140 -32.30 -7.80 -28.55
N SER A 141 -32.89 -6.60 -28.66
CA SER A 141 -33.26 -6.03 -29.96
C SER A 141 -32.04 -5.55 -30.74
N PRO A 142 -32.14 -5.42 -32.08
CA PRO A 142 -31.06 -4.86 -32.90
C PRO A 142 -30.69 -3.41 -32.56
N ALA A 143 -31.52 -2.68 -31.81
CA ALA A 143 -31.25 -1.31 -31.41
C ALA A 143 -30.18 -1.21 -30.32
N CYS A 144 -30.09 -2.20 -29.42
CA CYS A 144 -29.10 -2.21 -28.35
C CYS A 144 -27.75 -2.70 -28.87
N GLN A 145 -26.76 -1.81 -28.86
CA GLN A 145 -25.41 -2.13 -29.34
C GLN A 145 -24.57 -2.76 -28.21
N ARG A 146 -24.43 -2.02 -27.10
CA ARG A 146 -23.65 -2.42 -25.92
C ARG A 146 -24.16 -1.71 -24.67
N LEU A 147 -23.97 -2.35 -23.53
CA LEU A 147 -24.03 -1.74 -22.21
C LEU A 147 -22.63 -1.24 -21.84
N THR A 148 -22.51 0.04 -21.52
CA THR A 148 -21.29 0.61 -20.94
C THR A 148 -21.52 0.99 -19.49
N PHE A 149 -20.56 0.69 -18.62
CA PHE A 149 -20.57 1.11 -17.24
C PHE A 149 -19.20 1.68 -16.87
N VAL A 150 -19.18 2.86 -16.26
CA VAL A 150 -17.96 3.53 -15.81
C VAL A 150 -18.14 3.93 -14.36
N ALA A 151 -17.12 3.70 -13.53
CA ALA A 151 -17.11 4.10 -12.13
C ALA A 151 -15.84 4.85 -11.73
N HIS A 152 -16.04 6.11 -11.35
CA HIS A 152 -15.03 6.96 -10.73
C HIS A 152 -15.48 7.35 -9.31
N ALA A 153 -14.62 8.04 -8.56
CA ALA A 153 -14.89 8.39 -7.16
C ALA A 153 -15.98 9.46 -7.00
N ASP A 154 -16.15 10.32 -8.00
CA ASP A 154 -17.16 11.39 -8.05
C ASP A 154 -18.51 10.90 -8.56
N GLU A 155 -18.51 9.97 -9.53
CA GLU A 155 -19.72 9.43 -10.10
C GLU A 155 -19.58 8.03 -10.73
N VAL A 156 -20.73 7.37 -10.87
CA VAL A 156 -20.88 6.16 -11.67
C VAL A 156 -21.94 6.38 -12.74
N THR A 157 -21.71 5.83 -13.93
CA THR A 157 -22.62 5.93 -15.07
C THR A 157 -22.85 4.56 -15.70
N ALA A 158 -24.07 4.34 -16.18
CA ALA A 158 -24.44 3.14 -16.93
C ALA A 158 -25.30 3.57 -18.13
N GLU A 159 -25.04 3.01 -19.31
CA GLU A 159 -25.72 3.39 -20.54
C GLU A 159 -25.96 2.17 -21.43
N PHE A 160 -27.22 1.97 -21.83
CA PHE A 160 -27.57 1.02 -22.87
C PHE A 160 -27.52 1.74 -24.23
N VAL A 161 -26.35 1.69 -24.87
CA VAL A 161 -26.08 2.43 -26.11
C VAL A 161 -27.00 1.96 -27.23
N GLY A 162 -27.75 2.92 -27.79
CA GLY A 162 -28.74 2.70 -28.86
C GLY A 162 -30.18 2.55 -28.37
N LEU A 163 -30.40 2.37 -27.06
CA LEU A 163 -31.73 2.44 -26.47
C LEU A 163 -32.05 3.86 -25.98
N THR A 164 -33.32 4.23 -26.04
CA THR A 164 -33.85 5.51 -25.56
C THR A 164 -34.85 5.28 -24.43
N LYS A 165 -35.00 6.26 -23.55
CA LYS A 165 -35.99 6.19 -22.48
C LYS A 165 -37.41 6.22 -23.03
N GLY A 166 -38.31 5.48 -22.37
CA GLY A 166 -39.72 5.38 -22.73
C GLY A 166 -40.53 6.64 -22.39
N ALA A 167 -41.79 6.66 -22.81
CA ALA A 167 -42.71 7.77 -22.62
C ALA A 167 -43.00 8.09 -21.14
N ASP A 168 -42.93 7.10 -20.27
CA ASP A 168 -43.22 7.24 -18.83
C ASP A 168 -41.99 7.66 -18.00
N SER A 169 -40.89 8.05 -18.66
CA SER A 169 -39.66 8.45 -17.99
C SER A 169 -39.54 9.97 -17.84
N ASP A 170 -38.61 10.40 -16.99
CA ASP A 170 -38.33 11.81 -16.71
C ASP A 170 -37.92 12.61 -17.98
N ASP A 171 -37.39 11.94 -19.00
CA ASP A 171 -36.90 12.57 -20.24
C ASP A 171 -37.10 11.62 -21.45
N PRO A 172 -38.33 11.54 -21.99
CA PRO A 172 -38.66 10.62 -23.08
C PRO A 172 -37.84 10.87 -24.35
N GLY A 173 -37.31 9.80 -24.95
CA GLY A 173 -36.52 9.89 -26.19
C GLY A 173 -35.04 10.22 -25.98
N ALA A 174 -34.62 10.64 -24.78
CA ALA A 174 -33.20 10.73 -24.45
C ALA A 174 -32.55 9.34 -24.38
N ALA A 175 -31.21 9.28 -24.46
CA ALA A 175 -30.47 8.04 -24.31
C ALA A 175 -30.81 7.33 -22.98
N LEU A 176 -30.92 6.00 -23.00
CA LEU A 176 -31.16 5.18 -21.81
C LEU A 176 -29.89 5.10 -20.96
N LYS A 177 -29.62 6.20 -20.27
CA LYS A 177 -28.45 6.45 -19.45
C LYS A 177 -28.86 6.79 -18.02
N GLY A 178 -28.15 6.19 -17.09
CA GLY A 178 -28.23 6.48 -15.66
C GLY A 178 -26.92 7.01 -15.12
N ARG A 179 -27.04 7.91 -14.13
CA ARG A 179 -25.91 8.48 -13.40
C ARG A 179 -26.24 8.52 -11.91
N ARG A 180 -25.24 8.21 -11.08
CA ARG A 180 -25.27 8.42 -9.63
C ARG A 180 -23.99 9.16 -9.23
N GLY A 181 -24.16 10.27 -8.54
CA GLY A 181 -23.06 11.10 -8.04
C GLY A 181 -23.44 11.74 -6.71
N GLY A 182 -22.54 12.57 -6.16
CA GLY A 182 -22.71 13.18 -4.83
C GLY A 182 -22.32 12.26 -3.67
N TYR A 183 -21.86 11.03 -3.98
CA TYR A 183 -21.30 10.05 -3.06
C TYR A 183 -20.37 9.11 -3.84
N ASP A 184 -19.37 8.52 -3.17
CA ASP A 184 -18.48 7.54 -3.81
C ASP A 184 -19.18 6.19 -3.96
N PHE A 185 -19.68 5.95 -5.16
CA PHE A 185 -20.42 4.73 -5.52
C PHE A 185 -19.53 3.61 -6.06
N ARG A 186 -18.19 3.73 -6.07
CA ARG A 186 -17.33 2.68 -6.63
C ARG A 186 -17.63 1.32 -5.98
N PRO A 187 -17.82 0.25 -6.77
CA PRO A 187 -18.19 -1.05 -6.24
C PRO A 187 -17.00 -1.73 -5.55
N GLN A 188 -17.27 -2.50 -4.50
CA GLN A 188 -16.30 -3.43 -3.95
C GLN A 188 -16.00 -4.52 -4.98
N ILE A 189 -14.72 -4.82 -5.18
CA ILE A 189 -14.25 -5.85 -6.12
C ILE A 189 -13.58 -6.98 -5.34
N VAL A 190 -14.17 -8.18 -5.43
CA VAL A 190 -13.53 -9.43 -4.97
C VAL A 190 -13.20 -10.40 -6.11
N GLY A 191 -13.53 -10.00 -7.33
CA GLY A 191 -13.34 -10.76 -8.56
C GLY A 191 -14.26 -10.24 -9.66
N VAL A 192 -14.31 -10.97 -10.77
CA VAL A 192 -15.29 -10.78 -11.84
C VAL A 192 -16.02 -12.10 -12.02
N PHE A 193 -17.32 -12.11 -11.75
CA PHE A 193 -18.16 -13.31 -11.70
C PHE A 193 -19.25 -13.23 -12.77
N THR A 194 -19.55 -14.36 -13.39
CA THR A 194 -20.60 -14.49 -14.41
C THR A 194 -21.25 -15.87 -14.31
N ASP A 195 -22.55 -15.97 -14.61
CA ASP A 195 -23.23 -17.26 -14.82
C ASP A 195 -23.16 -17.73 -16.29
N LEU A 196 -22.57 -16.92 -17.16
CA LEU A 196 -22.34 -17.29 -18.54
C LEU A 196 -21.16 -18.26 -18.65
N SER A 197 -21.14 -19.01 -19.75
CA SER A 197 -20.07 -19.95 -20.06
C SER A 197 -19.85 -20.00 -21.58
N GLY A 198 -18.68 -20.49 -21.99
CA GLY A 198 -18.29 -20.59 -23.39
C GLY A 198 -17.37 -19.46 -23.86
N PRO A 199 -17.24 -19.27 -25.19
CA PRO A 199 -16.39 -18.23 -25.77
C PRO A 199 -16.88 -16.83 -25.38
N ALA A 200 -15.94 -15.93 -25.08
CA ALA A 200 -16.25 -14.53 -24.86
C ALA A 200 -16.58 -13.83 -26.20
N PRO A 201 -17.70 -13.10 -26.30
CA PRO A 201 -18.03 -12.36 -27.51
C PRO A 201 -17.13 -11.14 -27.69
N ASP A 202 -16.91 -10.74 -28.94
CA ASP A 202 -16.16 -9.54 -29.28
C ASP A 202 -16.81 -8.27 -28.68
N GLY A 203 -15.97 -7.37 -28.15
CA GLY A 203 -16.41 -6.14 -27.49
C GLY A 203 -16.81 -6.30 -26.02
N LEU A 204 -16.75 -7.52 -25.45
CA LEU A 204 -16.85 -7.71 -24.01
C LEU A 204 -15.53 -7.36 -23.33
N SER A 205 -15.55 -6.37 -22.46
CA SER A 205 -14.39 -5.94 -21.68
C SER A 205 -14.78 -5.49 -20.28
N PHE A 206 -13.90 -5.78 -19.33
CA PHE A 206 -13.87 -5.26 -17.98
C PHE A 206 -12.43 -4.86 -17.72
N SER A 207 -12.21 -3.61 -17.35
CA SER A 207 -10.90 -3.08 -16.95
C SER A 207 -11.04 -2.33 -15.65
N ALA A 208 -10.30 -2.75 -14.63
CA ALA A 208 -10.25 -2.05 -13.35
C ALA A 208 -8.80 -1.69 -12.99
N THR A 209 -8.53 -0.40 -12.77
CA THR A 209 -7.21 0.07 -12.33
C THR A 209 -7.08 -0.07 -10.82
N ILE A 210 -6.29 -1.05 -10.38
CA ILE A 210 -6.12 -1.39 -8.97
C ILE A 210 -5.36 -0.27 -8.26
N ASP A 211 -5.82 0.10 -7.07
CA ASP A 211 -5.13 1.09 -6.24
C ASP A 211 -3.82 0.52 -5.67
N THR A 212 -2.72 0.89 -6.30
CA THR A 212 -1.36 0.43 -6.00
C THR A 212 -0.50 1.57 -5.45
N ARG A 213 -1.11 2.62 -4.90
CA ARG A 213 -0.41 3.87 -4.51
C ARG A 213 0.75 3.67 -3.52
N TYR A 214 0.70 2.61 -2.71
CA TYR A 214 1.73 2.29 -1.72
C TYR A 214 2.81 1.33 -2.26
N SER A 215 2.54 0.64 -3.37
CA SER A 215 3.48 -0.26 -4.04
C SER A 215 4.46 0.55 -4.89
N SER A 216 5.45 1.15 -4.22
CA SER A 216 6.42 2.03 -4.85
C SER A 216 7.85 1.76 -4.39
N ALA A 217 8.82 2.10 -5.25
CA ALA A 217 10.23 2.06 -4.95
C ALA A 217 10.86 3.46 -5.11
N PRO A 218 11.88 3.80 -4.32
CA PRO A 218 12.59 5.06 -4.49
C PRO A 218 13.30 5.11 -5.85
N THR A 219 13.22 6.24 -6.54
CA THR A 219 14.03 6.48 -7.74
C THR A 219 15.52 6.53 -7.40
N VAL A 220 16.40 6.39 -8.40
CA VAL A 220 17.86 6.55 -8.20
C VAL A 220 18.18 7.91 -7.57
N LEU A 221 17.51 8.97 -8.00
CA LEU A 221 17.68 10.31 -7.42
C LEU A 221 17.33 10.33 -5.92
N LYS A 222 16.18 9.76 -5.55
CA LYS A 222 15.76 9.68 -4.14
C LYS A 222 16.71 8.82 -3.32
N MET A 223 17.16 7.68 -3.86
CA MET A 223 18.16 6.82 -3.20
C MET A 223 19.48 7.55 -2.95
N VAL A 224 20.02 8.24 -3.96
CA VAL A 224 21.26 9.01 -3.82
C VAL A 224 21.10 10.12 -2.78
N ALA A 225 19.98 10.86 -2.80
CA ALA A 225 19.71 11.91 -1.83
C ALA A 225 19.62 11.37 -0.39
N MET A 226 18.97 10.24 -0.17
CA MET A 226 18.88 9.59 1.15
C MET A 226 20.26 9.15 1.64
N VAL A 227 21.02 8.42 0.82
CA VAL A 227 22.36 7.93 1.18
C VAL A 227 23.29 9.11 1.47
N LEU A 228 23.32 10.11 0.59
CA LEU A 228 24.14 11.31 0.77
C LEU A 228 23.72 12.11 2.01
N GLY A 229 22.43 12.25 2.27
CA GLY A 229 21.91 12.93 3.45
C GLY A 229 22.38 12.26 4.75
N VAL A 230 22.32 10.93 4.82
CA VAL A 230 22.84 10.16 5.98
C VAL A 230 24.35 10.32 6.12
N VAL A 231 25.10 10.15 5.03
CA VAL A 231 26.57 10.30 5.04
C VAL A 231 26.99 11.70 5.49
N LEU A 232 26.36 12.75 4.96
CA LEU A 232 26.65 14.13 5.35
C LEU A 232 26.29 14.40 6.82
N THR A 233 25.22 13.80 7.33
CA THR A 233 24.88 13.86 8.76
C THR A 233 25.97 13.23 9.61
N VAL A 234 26.45 12.04 9.24
CA VAL A 234 27.58 11.39 9.95
C VAL A 234 28.85 12.24 9.89
N VAL A 235 29.19 12.80 8.72
CA VAL A 235 30.34 13.69 8.55
C VAL A 235 30.21 14.95 9.41
N ALA A 236 29.02 15.55 9.47
CA ALA A 236 28.74 16.71 10.32
C ALA A 236 28.92 16.37 11.81
N LEU A 237 28.42 15.22 12.26
CA LEU A 237 28.59 14.76 13.65
C LEU A 237 30.05 14.46 13.99
N ILE A 238 30.82 13.88 13.07
CA ILE A 238 32.27 13.67 13.26
C ILE A 238 32.99 15.01 13.36
N ALA A 239 32.68 15.96 12.48
CA ALA A 239 33.27 17.30 12.52
C ALA A 239 32.90 18.04 13.81
N LEU A 240 31.65 17.90 14.26
CA LEU A 240 31.19 18.43 15.55
C LEU A 240 31.96 17.80 16.71
N HIS A 241 32.14 16.48 16.72
CA HIS A 241 32.93 15.78 17.73
C HIS A 241 34.37 16.30 17.78
N VAL A 242 35.01 16.56 16.63
CA VAL A 242 36.35 17.17 16.59
C VAL A 242 36.34 18.56 17.23
N LEU A 243 35.33 19.39 16.95
CA LEU A 243 35.19 20.71 17.58
C LEU A 243 34.99 20.60 19.09
N ASP A 244 34.22 19.63 19.57
CA ASP A 244 33.99 19.40 21.01
C ASP A 244 35.27 19.01 21.76
N THR A 245 36.29 18.48 21.06
CA THR A 245 37.60 18.20 21.67
C THR A 245 38.48 19.44 21.90
N ALA A 246 38.04 20.63 21.46
CA ALA A 246 38.79 21.88 21.59
C ALA A 246 39.08 22.27 23.05
N ASP A 247 38.22 21.87 23.99
CA ASP A 247 38.38 22.15 25.42
C ASP A 247 39.48 21.30 26.08
N GLY A 248 40.14 20.41 25.32
CA GLY A 248 41.24 19.56 25.80
C GLY A 248 40.79 18.40 26.71
N MET A 249 39.49 18.30 26.97
CA MET A 249 38.86 17.23 27.74
C MET A 249 38.86 15.94 26.92
N ARG A 250 39.72 14.98 27.30
CA ARG A 250 39.75 13.65 26.67
C ARG A 250 38.77 12.71 27.34
N HIS A 251 38.00 11.97 26.54
CA HIS A 251 37.25 10.82 27.06
C HIS A 251 38.24 9.77 27.58
N ARG A 252 38.27 9.58 28.91
CA ARG A 252 39.15 8.59 29.55
C ARG A 252 38.64 7.16 29.38
N ARG A 253 37.32 6.98 29.28
CA ARG A 253 36.62 5.72 29.02
C ARG A 253 35.31 6.00 28.28
N PHE A 254 34.93 5.13 27.35
CA PHE A 254 33.60 5.17 26.72
C PHE A 254 32.53 4.63 27.67
N LEU A 255 32.81 3.48 28.31
CA LEU A 255 31.92 2.86 29.30
C LEU A 255 32.36 3.22 30.73
N PRO A 256 31.41 3.29 31.69
CA PRO A 256 31.70 3.46 33.11
C PRO A 256 32.65 2.39 33.67
N SER A 257 33.33 2.70 34.77
CA SER A 257 34.35 1.82 35.37
C SER A 257 33.82 0.46 35.87
N ARG A 258 32.53 0.36 36.16
CA ARG A 258 31.85 -0.81 36.69
C ARG A 258 30.95 -1.52 35.67
N TRP A 259 31.09 -1.20 34.38
CA TRP A 259 30.23 -1.75 33.33
C TRP A 259 30.21 -3.27 33.28
N TRP A 260 31.33 -3.92 33.61
CA TRP A 260 31.50 -5.38 33.58
C TRP A 260 31.45 -6.03 34.97
N SER A 261 30.95 -5.33 35.99
CA SER A 261 30.76 -5.91 37.32
C SER A 261 29.30 -6.25 37.56
N LEU A 262 29.04 -7.43 38.12
CA LEU A 262 27.71 -7.91 38.50
C LEU A 262 27.53 -7.84 40.01
N THR A 263 26.38 -7.34 40.46
CA THR A 263 25.93 -7.36 41.85
C THR A 263 24.85 -8.43 42.06
N GLY A 264 24.54 -8.74 43.33
CA GLY A 264 23.44 -9.65 43.65
C GLY A 264 22.07 -9.15 43.15
N LEU A 265 21.87 -7.83 43.11
CA LEU A 265 20.64 -7.22 42.58
C LEU A 265 20.56 -7.41 41.05
N ASP A 266 21.67 -7.26 40.33
CA ASP A 266 21.71 -7.48 38.88
C ASP A 266 21.35 -8.93 38.54
N ALA A 267 21.89 -9.89 39.30
CA ALA A 267 21.56 -11.31 39.15
C ALA A 267 20.07 -11.59 39.39
N LEU A 268 19.47 -10.97 40.41
CA LEU A 268 18.04 -11.12 40.70
C LEU A 268 17.17 -10.56 39.56
N VAL A 269 17.48 -9.36 39.07
CA VAL A 269 16.73 -8.73 37.97
C VAL A 269 16.85 -9.58 36.70
N LEU A 270 18.05 -10.03 36.35
CA LEU A 270 18.26 -10.91 35.20
C LEU A 270 17.48 -12.23 35.33
N ALA A 271 17.51 -12.86 36.51
CA ALA A 271 16.77 -14.10 36.74
C ALA A 271 15.26 -13.91 36.56
N VAL A 272 14.71 -12.81 37.09
CA VAL A 272 13.27 -12.48 36.93
C VAL A 272 12.93 -12.19 35.47
N LEU A 273 13.75 -11.42 34.75
CA LEU A 273 13.52 -11.11 33.33
C LEU A 273 13.57 -12.36 32.45
N VAL A 274 14.56 -13.23 32.64
CA VAL A 274 14.68 -14.48 31.89
C VAL A 274 13.53 -15.43 32.23
N TRP A 275 13.17 -15.57 33.51
CA TRP A 275 12.02 -16.37 33.91
C TRP A 275 10.73 -15.85 33.26
N TRP A 276 10.47 -14.55 33.35
CA TRP A 276 9.29 -13.92 32.75
C TRP A 276 9.27 -14.05 31.21
N HIS A 277 10.42 -14.05 30.53
CA HIS A 277 10.49 -14.29 29.09
C HIS A 277 9.89 -15.64 28.66
N PHE A 278 9.99 -16.68 29.51
CA PHE A 278 9.48 -18.02 29.19
C PHE A 278 8.05 -18.27 29.70
N VAL A 279 7.68 -17.74 30.87
CA VAL A 279 6.38 -18.05 31.49
C VAL A 279 5.43 -16.85 31.60
N GLY A 280 5.92 -15.65 31.28
CA GLY A 280 5.18 -14.41 31.37
C GLY A 280 4.09 -14.31 30.30
N ALA A 281 3.10 -13.47 30.57
CA ALA A 281 2.05 -13.18 29.60
C ALA A 281 2.56 -12.21 28.52
N ASN A 282 2.23 -12.53 27.28
CA ASN A 282 2.43 -11.70 26.10
C ASN A 282 1.45 -10.52 26.05
N THR A 283 1.70 -9.58 25.14
CA THR A 283 0.78 -8.45 24.93
C THR A 283 -0.33 -8.82 23.93
N SER A 284 -1.39 -8.00 23.84
CA SER A 284 -2.51 -8.27 22.93
C SER A 284 -2.15 -8.13 21.45
N ASP A 285 -1.11 -7.35 21.13
CA ASP A 285 -0.81 -6.93 19.76
C ASP A 285 0.40 -7.67 19.16
N ASP A 286 0.99 -8.62 19.89
CA ASP A 286 2.17 -9.37 19.41
C ASP A 286 1.86 -10.10 18.10
N GLY A 287 0.70 -10.77 18.02
CA GLY A 287 0.25 -11.44 16.80
C GLY A 287 -0.10 -10.47 15.67
N TYR A 288 -0.53 -9.25 16.00
CA TYR A 288 -0.87 -8.21 15.04
C TYR A 288 0.40 -7.75 14.31
N ILE A 289 1.41 -7.34 15.08
CA ILE A 289 2.69 -6.85 14.58
C ILE A 289 3.45 -7.97 13.86
N LEU A 290 3.49 -9.18 14.43
CA LEU A 290 4.18 -10.32 13.81
C LEU A 290 3.60 -10.66 12.44
N THR A 291 2.26 -10.63 12.30
CA THR A 291 1.63 -10.91 11.01
C THR A 291 1.96 -9.83 9.98
N MET A 292 1.89 -8.55 10.36
CA MET A 292 2.28 -7.43 9.49
C MET A 292 3.73 -7.54 9.02
N ALA A 293 4.66 -7.81 9.96
CA ALA A 293 6.08 -7.97 9.65
C ALA A 293 6.33 -9.16 8.69
N ARG A 294 5.58 -10.25 8.82
CA ARG A 294 5.75 -11.43 7.95
C ARG A 294 5.25 -11.22 6.51
N VAL A 295 4.20 -10.42 6.32
CA VAL A 295 3.62 -10.19 4.98
C VAL A 295 4.24 -8.99 4.26
N SER A 296 4.94 -8.10 4.98
CA SER A 296 5.45 -6.85 4.43
C SER A 296 6.45 -7.04 3.28
N GLU A 297 7.31 -8.06 3.36
CA GLU A 297 8.30 -8.34 2.32
C GLU A 297 7.66 -8.71 0.97
N HIS A 298 6.60 -9.53 1.00
CA HIS A 298 5.87 -9.89 -0.20
C HIS A 298 5.00 -8.72 -0.71
N ALA A 299 4.42 -7.94 0.20
CA ALA A 299 3.64 -6.75 -0.15
C ALA A 299 4.50 -5.63 -0.76
N GLY A 300 5.79 -5.58 -0.40
CA GLY A 300 6.72 -4.53 -0.80
C GLY A 300 6.59 -3.22 0.00
N TYR A 301 5.77 -3.22 1.06
CA TYR A 301 5.60 -2.10 1.98
C TYR A 301 4.97 -2.57 3.31
N MET A 302 5.15 -1.79 4.39
CA MET A 302 4.62 -2.10 5.72
C MET A 302 3.14 -1.71 5.87
N ALA A 303 2.25 -2.54 5.33
CA ALA A 303 0.80 -2.34 5.41
C ALA A 303 0.25 -2.61 6.82
N ASN A 304 -0.75 -1.82 7.24
CA ASN A 304 -1.66 -2.29 8.28
C ASN A 304 -2.50 -3.43 7.70
N TYR A 305 -2.21 -4.66 8.11
CA TYR A 305 -2.79 -5.84 7.47
C TYR A 305 -4.27 -6.07 7.80
N TYR A 306 -4.71 -5.65 8.98
CA TYR A 306 -6.04 -5.99 9.50
C TYR A 306 -7.08 -4.88 9.31
N ARG A 307 -6.65 -3.65 9.05
CA ARG A 307 -7.53 -2.48 9.05
C ARG A 307 -7.12 -1.46 7.98
N TRP A 308 -7.96 -0.44 7.83
CA TRP A 308 -7.68 0.78 7.07
C TRP A 308 -7.30 0.53 5.61
N PHE A 309 -7.93 -0.47 4.98
CA PHE A 309 -7.82 -0.68 3.53
C PHE A 309 -6.38 -0.92 3.03
N GLY A 310 -5.50 -1.46 3.88
CA GLY A 310 -4.10 -1.71 3.55
C GLY A 310 -3.23 -0.44 3.53
N THR A 311 -3.66 0.66 4.15
CA THR A 311 -2.77 1.82 4.32
C THR A 311 -1.55 1.46 5.16
N PRO A 312 -0.36 2.01 4.87
CA PRO A 312 0.85 1.72 5.64
C PRO A 312 0.81 2.26 7.07
N GLU A 313 1.64 1.69 7.94
CA GLU A 313 1.89 2.19 9.31
C GLU A 313 2.68 3.52 9.36
N ALA A 314 2.99 4.08 8.19
CA ALA A 314 3.67 5.36 8.10
C ALA A 314 2.89 6.46 8.87
N PRO A 315 3.58 7.35 9.59
CA PRO A 315 5.03 7.57 9.61
C PRO A 315 5.81 6.70 10.64
N PHE A 316 5.17 5.75 11.30
CA PHE A 316 5.75 4.92 12.36
C PHE A 316 6.18 3.55 11.81
N GLY A 317 6.78 2.70 12.67
CA GLY A 317 6.96 1.28 12.36
C GLY A 317 8.27 0.87 11.67
N TRP A 318 9.30 1.72 11.62
CA TRP A 318 10.61 1.34 11.05
C TRP A 318 11.23 0.08 11.70
N TYR A 319 10.90 -0.18 12.98
CA TYR A 319 11.38 -1.37 13.68
C TYR A 319 10.62 -2.65 13.28
N TYR A 320 9.44 -2.54 12.66
CA TYR A 320 8.73 -3.68 12.10
C TYR A 320 9.50 -4.29 10.92
N ASP A 321 10.21 -3.46 10.14
CA ASP A 321 11.09 -3.96 9.08
C ASP A 321 12.28 -4.75 9.65
N LEU A 322 12.75 -4.40 10.86
CA LEU A 322 13.75 -5.21 11.56
C LEU A 322 13.16 -6.54 12.03
N LEU A 323 11.91 -6.56 12.52
CA LEU A 323 11.22 -7.80 12.89
C LEU A 323 10.95 -8.70 11.68
N ALA A 324 10.66 -8.12 10.52
CA ALA A 324 10.49 -8.87 9.26
C ALA A 324 11.77 -9.65 8.93
N LEU A 325 12.93 -9.00 9.01
CA LEU A 325 14.23 -9.64 8.85
C LEU A 325 14.52 -10.66 9.96
N TRP A 326 14.19 -10.34 11.21
CA TRP A 326 14.40 -11.22 12.36
C TRP A 326 13.59 -12.52 12.27
N ALA A 327 12.39 -12.45 11.70
CA ALA A 327 11.47 -13.56 11.49
C ALA A 327 11.98 -14.60 10.46
N HIS A 328 13.03 -14.28 9.68
CA HIS A 328 13.66 -15.24 8.76
C HIS A 328 14.33 -16.41 9.49
N VAL A 329 14.77 -16.20 10.74
CA VAL A 329 15.37 -17.26 11.55
C VAL A 329 14.31 -18.22 12.06
N THR A 330 13.30 -17.70 12.76
CA THR A 330 12.12 -18.43 13.23
C THR A 330 11.04 -17.45 13.65
N THR A 331 9.79 -17.89 13.67
CA THR A 331 8.66 -17.09 14.15
C THR A 331 8.15 -17.58 15.52
N ALA A 332 8.99 -18.29 16.27
CA ALA A 332 8.67 -18.76 17.61
C ALA A 332 8.64 -17.59 18.62
N SER A 333 7.69 -17.61 19.55
CA SER A 333 7.51 -16.53 20.55
C SER A 333 8.71 -16.28 21.45
N ILE A 334 9.59 -17.26 21.64
CA ILE A 334 10.81 -17.09 22.46
C ILE A 334 11.92 -16.33 21.72
N TRP A 335 11.82 -16.24 20.39
CA TRP A 335 12.82 -15.62 19.51
C TRP A 335 12.38 -14.23 19.04
N MET A 336 11.10 -14.14 18.64
CA MET A 336 10.46 -12.86 18.32
C MET A 336 10.33 -12.00 19.56
#